data_AF-A0A366CXM3-F1
#
_entry.id   AF-A0A366CXM3-F1
#
_cell.length_a   1.000
_cell.length_b   1.000
_cell.length_c   1.000
_cell.angle_alpha   90.00
_cell.angle_beta   90.00
_cell.angle_gamma   90.00
#
_symmetry.space_group_name_H-M   'P 1'
#
loop_
_entity.id
_entity.type
_entity.pdbx_description
1 polymer ?
#
loop_
_entity_poly.entity_id
_entity_poly.type
_entity_poly.pdbx_seq_one_letter_code
_entity_poly.pdbx_strand_id
1 'polypeptide(L)'
;MSFAVFGVSKELAEKQAKTRLANIEKAGAKAAKEMVSKWKFDRRLSKVDIAVKILANIGEIPEEPYQNALNELVSHYMTNLTPKQISPLYGDPKRCNEFSAIARKFGANQIGYKQCVRQEDPKHAGKFKSTWIDVPPRLLN
;
A
#
# COMPACT_ATOMS: atom_id res chain seq x y z
N MET A 1 11.69 25.77 2.95
CA MET A 1 10.48 24.93 2.84
C MET A 1 10.89 23.61 2.21
N SER A 2 10.31 22.49 2.62
CA SER A 2 10.66 21.16 2.09
C SER A 2 9.46 20.54 1.40
N PHE A 3 9.68 19.94 0.24
CA PHE A 3 8.66 19.30 -0.58
C PHE A 3 9.04 17.84 -0.81
N ALA A 4 8.04 16.97 -0.95
CA ALA A 4 8.26 15.57 -1.28
C ALA A 4 7.08 14.99 -2.06
N VAL A 5 7.35 13.95 -2.82
CA VAL A 5 6.36 13.14 -3.52
C VAL A 5 5.97 11.98 -2.60
N PHE A 6 4.67 11.87 -2.36
CA PHE A 6 4.05 10.76 -1.68
C PHE A 6 3.33 9.89 -2.71
N GLY A 7 3.35 8.57 -2.51
CA GLY A 7 2.67 7.62 -3.38
C GLY A 7 2.67 6.22 -2.78
N VAL A 8 2.01 5.30 -3.45
CA VAL A 8 2.09 3.87 -3.17
C VAL A 8 2.99 3.25 -4.24
N SER A 9 4.15 2.73 -3.84
CA SER A 9 5.05 2.02 -4.75
C SER A 9 4.64 0.56 -4.90
N LYS A 10 4.89 0.00 -6.09
CA LYS A 10 4.69 -1.42 -6.37
C LYS A 10 5.41 -2.31 -5.36
N GLU A 11 6.66 -1.98 -5.02
CA GLU A 11 7.47 -2.69 -4.03
C GLU A 11 6.82 -2.72 -2.64
N LEU A 12 6.22 -1.60 -2.20
CA LEU A 12 5.53 -1.55 -0.91
C LEU A 12 4.29 -2.44 -0.92
N ALA A 13 3.50 -2.39 -1.99
CA ALA A 13 2.32 -3.24 -2.15
C ALA A 13 2.70 -4.73 -2.22
N GLU A 14 3.74 -5.08 -2.97
CA GLU A 14 4.29 -6.43 -3.04
C GLU A 14 4.78 -6.93 -1.68
N LYS A 15 5.50 -6.09 -0.92
CA LYS A 15 5.95 -6.44 0.42
C LYS A 15 4.77 -6.77 1.33
N GLN A 16 3.72 -5.94 1.34
CA GLN A 16 2.53 -6.20 2.16
C GLN A 16 1.75 -7.42 1.69
N ALA A 17 1.62 -7.62 0.38
CA ALA A 17 0.99 -8.81 -0.20
C ALA A 17 1.72 -10.09 0.22
N LYS A 18 3.05 -10.12 0.09
CA LYS A 18 3.89 -11.25 0.52
C LYS A 18 3.77 -11.51 2.02
N THR A 19 3.83 -10.47 2.86
CA THR A 19 3.65 -10.63 4.30
C THR A 19 2.27 -11.22 4.65
N ARG A 20 1.22 -10.79 3.95
CA ARG A 20 -0.13 -11.33 4.17
C ARG A 20 -0.23 -12.80 3.76
N LEU A 21 0.31 -13.20 2.60
CA LEU A 21 0.31 -14.60 2.18
C LEU A 21 1.15 -15.48 3.11
N ALA A 22 2.32 -15.03 3.52
CA ALA A 22 3.16 -15.74 4.49
C ALA A 22 2.46 -15.95 5.84
N ASN A 23 1.66 -14.96 6.29
CA ASN A 23 0.86 -15.12 7.50
C ASN A 23 -0.27 -16.14 7.34
N ILE A 24 -0.87 -16.23 6.15
CA ILE A 24 -1.88 -17.24 5.82
C ILE A 24 -1.27 -18.64 5.86
N GLU A 25 -0.12 -18.83 5.21
CA GLU A 25 0.62 -20.10 5.22
C GLU A 25 1.06 -20.49 6.63
N LYS A 26 1.56 -19.53 7.42
CA LYS A 26 1.97 -19.76 8.82
C LYS A 26 0.80 -20.14 9.72
N ALA A 27 -0.40 -19.62 9.48
CA ALA A 27 -1.60 -20.03 10.22
C ALA A 27 -1.98 -21.48 9.90
N GLY A 28 -1.65 -21.96 8.70
CA GLY A 28 -1.72 -23.35 8.30
C GLY A 28 -3.12 -23.86 7.99
N ALA A 29 -3.18 -25.13 7.61
CA ALA A 29 -4.39 -25.79 7.10
C ALA A 29 -5.56 -25.80 8.10
N LYS A 30 -5.28 -25.90 9.41
CA LYS A 30 -6.31 -25.94 10.45
C LYS A 30 -7.09 -24.62 10.53
N ALA A 31 -6.37 -23.50 10.60
CA ALA A 31 -6.97 -22.18 10.60
C ALA A 31 -7.70 -21.89 9.27
N ALA A 32 -7.13 -22.34 8.15
CA ALA A 32 -7.76 -22.21 6.84
C ALA A 32 -9.09 -22.99 6.77
N LYS A 33 -9.16 -24.23 7.28
CA LYS A 33 -10.41 -25.02 7.37
C LYS A 33 -11.50 -24.33 8.19
N GLU A 34 -11.13 -23.79 9.35
CA GLU A 34 -12.05 -23.03 10.21
C GLU A 34 -12.54 -21.74 9.56
N MET A 35 -11.72 -21.12 8.71
CA MET A 35 -12.11 -19.93 7.96
C MET A 35 -13.07 -20.27 6.83
N VAL A 36 -12.78 -21.33 6.06
CA VAL A 36 -13.58 -21.79 4.93
C VAL A 36 -14.95 -22.31 5.40
N SER A 37 -15.03 -23.00 6.54
CA SER A 37 -16.29 -23.52 7.07
C SER A 37 -17.32 -22.43 7.44
N LYS A 38 -16.86 -21.20 7.66
CA LYS A 38 -17.71 -20.03 7.96
C LYS A 38 -18.20 -19.31 6.70
N TRP A 39 -17.78 -19.73 5.51
CA TRP A 39 -18.19 -19.06 4.27
C TRP A 39 -19.62 -19.45 3.87
N LYS A 40 -20.39 -18.46 3.42
CA LYS A 40 -21.70 -18.69 2.81
C LYS A 40 -21.53 -19.39 1.46
N PHE A 41 -22.46 -20.28 1.14
CA PHE A 41 -22.44 -21.10 -0.09
C PHE A 41 -22.38 -20.24 -1.37
N ASP A 42 -23.13 -19.14 -1.43
CA ASP A 42 -23.22 -18.27 -2.63
C ASP A 42 -22.14 -17.17 -2.69
N ARG A 43 -21.09 -17.28 -1.88
CA ARG A 43 -20.05 -16.25 -1.85
C ARG A 43 -19.19 -16.31 -3.12
N ARG A 44 -19.05 -15.18 -3.82
CA ARG A 44 -18.00 -14.99 -4.84
C ARG A 44 -16.62 -15.02 -4.18
N LEU A 45 -15.79 -15.97 -4.58
CA LEU A 45 -14.44 -16.16 -4.05
C LEU A 45 -13.44 -15.28 -4.81
N SER A 46 -12.62 -14.55 -4.08
CA SER A 46 -11.41 -13.90 -4.61
C SER A 46 -10.33 -14.96 -4.92
N LYS A 47 -9.27 -14.58 -5.66
CA LYS A 47 -8.12 -15.45 -5.88
C LYS A 47 -7.40 -15.76 -4.56
N VAL A 48 -7.39 -14.81 -3.62
CA VAL A 48 -6.92 -15.04 -2.24
C VAL A 48 -7.78 -16.09 -1.51
N ASP A 49 -9.12 -15.99 -1.62
CA ASP A 49 -10.00 -16.98 -1.02
C ASP A 49 -9.79 -18.38 -1.65
N ILE A 50 -9.55 -18.45 -2.96
CA ILE A 50 -9.20 -19.71 -3.64
C ILE A 50 -7.91 -20.30 -3.06
N ALA A 51 -6.87 -19.48 -2.85
CA ALA A 51 -5.62 -19.94 -2.25
C ALA A 51 -5.82 -20.45 -0.81
N VAL A 52 -6.64 -19.78 0.00
CA VAL A 52 -7.00 -20.23 1.36
C VAL A 52 -7.79 -21.55 1.31
N LYS A 53 -8.70 -21.72 0.36
CA LYS A 53 -9.46 -22.96 0.17
C LYS A 53 -8.55 -24.13 -0.22
N ILE A 54 -7.56 -23.88 -1.07
CA ILE A 54 -6.55 -24.87 -1.47
C ILE A 54 -5.70 -25.27 -0.27
N LEU A 55 -5.21 -24.29 0.51
CA LEU A 55 -4.47 -24.52 1.75
C LEU A 55 -5.28 -25.36 2.74
N ALA A 56 -6.59 -25.12 2.86
CA ALA A 56 -7.47 -25.89 3.73
C ALA A 56 -7.60 -27.36 3.29
N ASN A 57 -7.58 -27.64 1.99
CA ASN A 57 -7.78 -28.99 1.45
C ASN A 57 -6.49 -29.80 1.35
N ILE A 58 -5.45 -29.21 0.77
CA ILE A 58 -4.19 -29.89 0.40
C ILE A 58 -3.12 -29.67 1.48
N GLY A 59 -3.21 -28.59 2.26
CA GLY A 59 -2.25 -28.25 3.30
C GLY A 59 -1.09 -27.35 2.84
N GLU A 60 -1.01 -27.08 1.54
CA GLU A 60 -0.06 -26.15 0.91
C GLU A 60 -0.74 -25.35 -0.20
N ILE A 61 -0.15 -24.22 -0.60
CA ILE A 61 -0.60 -23.40 -1.72
C ILE A 61 0.35 -23.64 -2.90
N PRO A 62 -0.11 -24.24 -4.01
CA PRO A 62 0.71 -24.40 -5.20
C PRO A 62 1.12 -23.05 -5.80
N GLU A 63 2.18 -23.04 -6.61
CA GLU A 63 2.80 -21.82 -7.13
C GLU A 63 1.83 -20.95 -7.94
N GLU A 64 1.01 -21.54 -8.81
CA GLU A 64 0.08 -20.78 -9.65
C GLU A 64 -1.03 -20.06 -8.82
N PRO A 65 -1.78 -20.74 -7.92
CA PRO A 65 -2.69 -20.09 -6.98
C PRO A 65 -2.01 -19.02 -6.11
N TYR A 66 -0.76 -19.25 -5.69
CA TYR A 66 0.01 -18.29 -4.92
C TYR A 66 0.24 -17.00 -5.71
N GLN A 67 0.75 -17.11 -6.94
CA GLN A 67 1.00 -15.96 -7.81
C GLN A 67 -0.30 -15.19 -8.14
N ASN A 68 -1.39 -15.93 -8.36
CA ASN A 68 -2.71 -15.34 -8.61
C ASN A 68 -3.22 -14.52 -7.41
N ALA A 69 -3.12 -15.07 -6.19
CA ALA A 69 -3.47 -14.37 -4.97
C ALA A 69 -2.54 -13.18 -4.70
N LEU A 70 -1.25 -13.32 -4.99
CA LEU A 70 -0.26 -12.26 -4.86
C LEU A 70 -0.61 -11.07 -5.76
N ASN A 71 -0.88 -11.32 -7.04
CA ASN A 71 -1.22 -10.27 -8.01
C ASN A 71 -2.50 -9.53 -7.65
N GLU A 72 -3.52 -10.24 -7.15
CA GLU A 72 -4.76 -9.62 -6.66
C GLU A 72 -4.49 -8.74 -5.43
N LEU A 73 -3.72 -9.23 -4.46
CA LEU A 73 -3.35 -8.46 -3.27
C LEU A 73 -2.52 -7.24 -3.61
N VAL A 74 -1.56 -7.36 -4.53
CA VAL A 74 -0.76 -6.22 -5.00
C VAL A 74 -1.67 -5.16 -5.60
N SER A 75 -2.58 -5.56 -6.50
CA SER A 75 -3.54 -4.64 -7.13
C SER A 75 -4.42 -3.94 -6.08
N HIS A 76 -4.93 -4.69 -5.11
CA HIS A 76 -5.72 -4.16 -4.00
C HIS A 76 -4.92 -3.21 -3.09
N TYR A 77 -3.65 -3.49 -2.82
CA TYR A 77 -2.82 -2.62 -1.99
C TYR A 77 -2.38 -1.36 -2.72
N MET A 78 -2.12 -1.45 -4.03
CA MET A 78 -1.83 -0.28 -4.87
C MET A 78 -2.98 0.73 -4.89
N THR A 79 -4.22 0.31 -4.62
CA THR A 79 -5.41 1.18 -4.60
C THR A 79 -5.87 1.58 -3.19
N ASN A 80 -5.47 0.87 -2.14
CA ASN A 80 -6.01 1.08 -0.79
C ASN A 80 -4.96 1.46 0.27
N LEU A 81 -3.66 1.36 -0.03
CA LEU A 81 -2.64 1.77 0.93
C LEU A 81 -2.57 3.29 1.06
N THR A 82 -2.27 3.75 2.29
CA THR A 82 -1.94 5.15 2.54
C THR A 82 -0.64 5.53 1.83
N PRO A 83 -0.63 6.58 0.98
CA PRO A 83 0.60 7.04 0.32
C PRO A 83 1.70 7.37 1.33
N LYS A 84 2.93 6.92 1.04
CA LYS A 84 4.13 7.24 1.83
C LYS A 84 5.10 8.08 1.00
N GLN A 85 6.03 8.74 1.65
CA GLN A 85 7.09 9.46 0.96
C GLN A 85 7.90 8.47 0.11
N ILE A 86 7.97 8.73 -1.20
CA ILE A 86 8.73 7.91 -2.17
C ILE A 86 9.91 8.68 -2.76
N SER A 87 9.94 10.01 -2.63
CA SER A 87 11.05 10.84 -3.10
C SER A 87 11.94 11.33 -1.95
N PRO A 88 13.17 11.79 -2.26
CA PRO A 88 13.92 12.69 -1.39
C PRO A 88 13.16 13.99 -1.06
N LEU A 89 13.71 14.75 -0.10
CA LEU A 89 13.24 16.11 0.19
C LEU A 89 13.80 17.09 -0.84
N TYR A 90 12.91 17.90 -1.41
CA TYR A 90 13.25 18.95 -2.37
C TYR A 90 13.06 20.34 -1.75
N GLY A 91 13.88 21.30 -2.16
CA GLY A 91 13.70 22.72 -1.82
C GLY A 91 12.72 23.45 -2.74
N ASP A 92 12.46 22.89 -3.93
CA ASP A 92 11.61 23.46 -4.97
C ASP A 92 10.53 22.44 -5.39
N PRO A 93 9.23 22.81 -5.36
CA PRO A 93 8.13 21.95 -5.79
C PRO A 93 8.22 21.52 -7.26
N LYS A 94 8.89 22.28 -8.15
CA LYS A 94 9.01 21.91 -9.57
C LYS A 94 9.76 20.59 -9.77
N ARG A 95 10.76 20.30 -8.92
CA ARG A 95 11.50 19.03 -8.93
C ARG A 95 10.62 17.82 -8.56
N CYS A 96 9.53 18.04 -7.83
CA CYS A 96 8.56 16.98 -7.54
C CYS A 96 7.86 16.49 -8.82
N ASN A 97 7.66 17.35 -9.82
CA ASN A 97 7.02 16.97 -11.08
C ASN A 97 7.85 15.94 -11.85
N GLU A 98 9.16 16.17 -11.98
CA GLU A 98 10.09 15.24 -12.65
C GLU A 98 10.07 13.87 -11.97
N PHE A 99 10.22 13.85 -10.64
CA PHE A 99 10.19 12.62 -9.88
C PHE A 99 8.84 11.89 -10.01
N SER A 100 7.73 12.63 -10.00
CA SER A 100 6.39 12.04 -10.15
C SER A 100 6.23 11.32 -11.49
N ALA A 101 6.75 11.90 -12.57
CA ALA A 101 6.68 11.31 -13.90
C ALA A 101 7.49 10.00 -13.96
N ILE A 102 8.67 9.99 -13.35
CA ILE A 102 9.49 8.79 -13.20
C ILE A 102 8.75 7.75 -12.36
N ALA A 103 8.23 8.13 -11.19
CA ALA A 103 7.52 7.22 -10.28
C ALA A 103 6.30 6.56 -10.94
N ARG A 104 5.52 7.29 -11.75
CA ARG A 104 4.41 6.71 -12.52
C ARG A 104 4.91 5.68 -13.54
N LYS A 105 6.01 5.96 -14.24
CA LYS A 105 6.61 5.00 -15.20
C LYS A 105 7.03 3.70 -14.52
N PHE A 106 7.49 3.77 -13.27
CA PHE A 106 7.81 2.59 -12.46
C PHE A 106 6.59 1.99 -11.73
N GLY A 107 5.38 2.44 -12.05
CA GLY A 107 4.14 1.84 -11.56
C GLY A 107 3.69 2.32 -10.18
N ALA A 108 4.16 3.47 -9.69
CA ALA A 108 3.63 4.07 -8.47
C ALA A 108 2.23 4.67 -8.70
N ASN A 109 1.32 4.46 -7.74
CA ASN A 109 -0.05 5.00 -7.75
C ASN A 109 -0.27 6.02 -6.63
N GLN A 110 -1.44 6.68 -6.66
CA GLN A 110 -1.87 7.66 -5.66
C GLN A 110 -0.83 8.75 -5.38
N ILE A 111 -0.22 9.26 -6.44
CA ILE A 111 0.88 10.20 -6.31
C ILE A 111 0.35 11.59 -5.96
N GLY A 112 0.86 12.16 -4.87
CA GLY A 112 0.55 13.51 -4.42
C GLY A 112 1.79 14.25 -3.96
N TYR A 113 1.77 15.57 -4.08
CA TYR A 113 2.87 16.43 -3.64
C TYR A 113 2.54 16.99 -2.27
N LYS A 114 3.49 16.88 -1.34
CA LYS A 114 3.33 17.42 0.00
C LYS A 114 4.42 18.43 0.32
N GLN A 115 4.04 19.46 1.05
CA GLN A 115 4.90 20.47 1.63
C GLN A 115 4.98 20.23 3.14
N CYS A 116 6.19 20.25 3.68
CA CYS A 116 6.43 20.24 5.11
C CYS A 116 6.32 21.67 5.64
N VAL A 117 5.36 21.90 6.52
CA VAL A 117 5.10 23.17 7.19
C VAL A 117 5.20 23.02 8.70
N ARG A 118 5.71 24.05 9.38
CA ARG A 118 5.66 24.13 10.83
C ARG A 118 4.31 24.71 11.24
N GLN A 119 3.54 23.95 11.99
CA GLN A 119 2.28 24.37 12.59
C GLN A 119 2.40 24.33 14.10
N GLU A 120 1.73 25.24 14.79
CA GLU A 120 1.67 25.21 16.25
C GLU A 120 0.99 23.93 16.71
N ASP A 121 1.50 23.32 17.79
CA ASP A 121 0.92 22.13 18.36
C ASP A 121 -0.34 22.51 19.14
N PRO A 122 -1.55 22.10 18.71
CA PRO A 122 -2.79 22.45 19.40
C PRO A 122 -2.84 21.93 20.84
N LYS A 123 -1.97 20.97 21.21
CA LYS A 123 -1.88 20.43 22.56
C LYS A 123 -0.86 21.14 23.46
N HIS A 124 0.11 21.84 22.87
CA HIS A 124 1.22 22.45 23.63
C HIS A 124 1.51 23.85 23.09
N ALA A 125 1.00 24.86 23.80
CA ALA A 125 1.21 26.27 23.45
C ALA A 125 2.70 26.59 23.28
N GLY A 126 3.05 27.34 22.23
CA GLY A 126 4.42 27.72 21.91
C GLY A 126 5.31 26.61 21.36
N LYS A 127 4.83 25.37 21.25
CA LYS A 127 5.54 24.29 20.54
C LYS A 127 5.04 24.21 19.11
N PHE A 128 5.95 23.90 18.18
CA PHE A 128 5.64 23.72 16.77
C PHE A 128 5.97 22.28 16.35
N LYS A 129 5.10 21.70 15.54
CA LYS A 129 5.32 20.40 14.90
C LYS A 129 5.40 20.54 13.38
N SER A 130 6.25 19.75 12.78
CA SER A 130 6.33 19.62 11.32
C SER A 130 5.18 18.74 10.84
N THR A 131 4.39 19.24 9.90
CA THR A 131 3.27 18.52 9.29
C THR A 131 3.36 18.58 7.78
N TRP A 132 2.91 17.51 7.13
CA TRP A 132 2.83 17.43 5.68
C TRP A 132 1.45 17.84 5.22
N ILE A 133 1.37 18.92 4.44
CA ILE A 133 0.13 19.40 3.81
C ILE A 133 0.25 19.25 2.29
N ASP A 134 -0.87 19.21 1.58
CA ASP A 134 -0.84 19.19 0.12
C ASP A 134 -0.30 20.50 -0.44
N VAL A 135 0.50 20.41 -1.52
CA VAL A 135 1.09 21.59 -2.16
C VAL A 135 -0.01 22.38 -2.88
N PRO A 136 -0.20 23.67 -2.57
CA PRO A 136 -1.14 24.53 -3.30
C PRO A 136 -0.83 24.57 -4.80
N PRO A 137 -1.84 24.53 -5.70
CA PRO A 137 -1.61 24.51 -7.15
C PRO A 137 -0.76 25.67 -7.68
N ARG A 138 -0.87 26.85 -7.06
CA ARG A 138 -0.07 28.05 -7.41
C ARG A 138 1.45 27.87 -7.28
N LEU A 139 1.90 26.91 -6.47
CA LEU A 139 3.33 26.63 -6.27
C LEU A 139 3.87 25.58 -7.26
N LEU A 140 3.01 24.97 -8.07
CA LEU A 140 3.38 23.91 -9.01
C LEU A 140 3.65 24.42 -10.43
N ASN A 141 3.38 25.70 -10.69
CA ASN A 141 3.54 26.39 -11.98
C ASN A 141 4.86 27.15 -12.07
#